data_AF-A0A4V2AZV2-F1
#
_entry.id   AF-A0A4V2AZV2-F1
#
_cell.length_a   1.000
_cell.length_b   1.000
_cell.length_c   1.000
_cell.angle_alpha   90.00
_cell.angle_beta   90.00
_cell.angle_gamma   90.00
#
_symmetry.space_group_name_H-M   'P 1'
#
loop_
_entity.id
_entity.type
_entity.pdbx_description
1 polymer ?
#
loop_
_entity_poly.entity_id
_entity_poly.type
_entity_poly.pdbx_seq_one_letter_code
_entity_poly.pdbx_strand_id
1 'polypeptide(L)'
;MVNEQALLSDLVDAINTWIDGNRSRSLSGLARRTGVAYSTIRRIAQNESVPHPYTALSISEVVMSTGQRLEFLKTHFPTIGNLMDECYGNKIAN
;
A
#
# COMPACT_ATOMS: atom_id res chain seq x y z
N MET A 1 -0.16 -13.00 -13.56
CA MET A 1 1.04 -12.18 -13.31
C MET A 1 0.57 -10.82 -12.81
N VAL A 2 1.20 -10.26 -11.79
CA VAL A 2 0.86 -8.92 -11.27
C VAL A 2 1.18 -7.90 -12.34
N ASN A 3 0.26 -6.96 -12.61
CA ASN A 3 0.55 -5.83 -13.48
C ASN A 3 1.40 -4.82 -12.70
N GLU A 4 2.71 -4.91 -12.85
CA GLU A 4 3.70 -4.14 -12.10
C GLU A 4 3.52 -2.62 -12.26
N GLN A 5 3.12 -2.17 -13.44
CA GLN A 5 2.90 -0.75 -13.69
C GLN A 5 1.62 -0.23 -13.02
N ALA A 6 0.56 -1.03 -13.03
CA ALA A 6 -0.67 -0.70 -12.31
C ALA A 6 -0.44 -0.70 -10.79
N LEU A 7 0.30 -1.69 -10.27
CA LEU A 7 0.70 -1.77 -8.86
C LEU A 7 1.47 -0.51 -8.44
N LEU A 8 2.46 -0.10 -9.24
CA LEU A 8 3.24 1.10 -8.96
C LEU A 8 2.38 2.36 -8.96
N SER A 9 1.53 2.53 -9.98
CA SER A 9 0.63 3.69 -10.10
C SER A 9 -0.30 3.81 -8.89
N ASP A 10 -1.03 2.75 -8.56
CA ASP A 10 -1.99 2.76 -7.45
C ASP A 10 -1.30 2.99 -6.09
N LEU A 11 -0.09 2.46 -5.92
CA LEU A 11 0.69 2.67 -4.70
C LEU A 11 1.22 4.10 -4.59
N VAL A 12 1.63 4.71 -5.71
CA VAL A 12 2.04 6.13 -5.77
C VAL A 12 0.88 7.04 -5.38
N ASP A 13 -0.30 6.81 -5.94
CA ASP A 13 -1.50 7.60 -5.65
C ASP A 13 -1.90 7.48 -4.18
N ALA A 14 -1.80 6.28 -3.60
CA ALA A 14 -2.07 6.05 -2.19
C ALA A 14 -1.06 6.75 -1.27
N ILE A 15 0.23 6.73 -1.61
CA ILE A 15 1.28 7.45 -0.86
C ILE A 15 0.99 8.96 -0.89
N ASN A 16 0.71 9.52 -2.07
CA ASN A 16 0.44 10.95 -2.22
C ASN A 16 -0.80 11.38 -1.44
N THR A 17 -1.90 10.64 -1.59
CA THR A 17 -3.15 10.85 -0.82
C THR A 17 -2.90 10.82 0.69
N TRP A 18 -2.07 9.88 1.15
CA TRP A 18 -1.74 9.78 2.56
C TRP A 18 -0.93 10.98 3.05
N ILE A 19 0.10 11.41 2.31
CA ILE A 19 0.91 12.60 2.63
C ILE A 19 0.03 13.84 2.72
N ASP A 20 -0.81 14.06 1.71
CA ASP A 20 -1.67 15.25 1.63
C ASP A 20 -2.76 15.26 2.71
N GLY A 21 -3.16 14.09 3.21
CA GLY A 21 -4.17 13.96 4.26
C GLY A 21 -3.76 14.50 5.64
N ASN A 22 -2.47 14.75 5.92
CA ASN A 22 -2.05 15.40 7.17
C ASN A 22 -0.65 16.02 7.05
N ARG A 23 -0.51 17.31 7.40
CA ARG A 23 0.76 18.08 7.38
C ARG A 23 1.96 17.46 8.11
N SER A 24 1.73 16.54 9.05
CA SER A 24 2.79 15.83 9.79
C SER A 24 3.30 14.58 9.08
N ARG A 25 2.65 14.15 8.00
CA ARG A 25 3.03 12.99 7.20
C ARG A 25 4.08 13.36 6.17
N SER A 26 5.02 12.44 5.96
CA SER A 26 6.15 12.64 5.06
C SER A 26 6.71 11.29 4.63
N LEU A 27 7.46 11.26 3.53
CA LEU A 27 8.14 10.03 3.05
C LEU A 27 9.13 9.47 4.09
N SER A 28 9.80 10.34 4.87
CA SER A 28 10.69 9.92 5.94
C SER A 28 9.94 9.34 7.14
N GLY A 29 8.77 9.89 7.47
CA GLY A 29 7.86 9.33 8.46
C GLY A 29 7.30 7.98 8.02
N LEU A 30 6.96 7.83 6.74
CA LEU A 30 6.49 6.58 6.17
C LEU A 30 7.56 5.49 6.26
N ALA A 31 8.81 5.80 5.92
CA ALA A 31 9.95 4.88 6.03
C ALA A 31 10.11 4.31 7.45
N ARG A 32 9.95 5.16 8.47
CA ARG A 32 10.01 4.75 9.87
C ARG A 32 8.85 3.84 10.26
N ARG A 33 7.65 4.08 9.73
CA ARG A 33 6.43 3.30 10.05
C ARG A 33 6.42 1.94 9.36
N THR A 34 6.98 1.83 8.17
CA THR A 34 6.96 0.61 7.36
C THR A 34 8.22 -0.25 7.54
N GLY A 35 9.30 0.31 8.09
CA GLY A 35 10.61 -0.34 8.14
C GLY A 35 11.32 -0.40 6.78
N VAL A 36 10.74 0.20 5.73
CA VAL A 36 11.32 0.25 4.39
C VAL A 36 12.31 1.41 4.30
N ALA A 37 13.45 1.20 3.65
CA ALA A 37 14.45 2.24 3.45
C ALA A 37 13.86 3.48 2.75
N TYR A 38 14.23 4.67 3.24
CA TYR A 38 13.73 5.93 2.69
C TYR A 38 13.99 6.09 1.18
N SER A 39 15.16 5.67 0.71
CA SER A 39 15.51 5.69 -0.71
C SER A 39 14.55 4.87 -1.57
N THR A 40 14.14 3.69 -1.08
CA THR A 40 13.15 2.84 -1.74
C THR A 40 11.78 3.52 -1.80
N ILE A 41 11.31 4.08 -0.68
CA ILE A 41 10.04 4.81 -0.65
C ILE A 41 10.05 6.01 -1.59
N ARG A 42 11.13 6.80 -1.58
CA ARG A 42 11.27 7.97 -2.47
C ARG A 42 11.18 7.56 -3.93
N ARG A 43 11.92 6.52 -4.35
CA ARG A 43 11.89 6.03 -5.74
C ARG A 43 10.50 5.55 -6.15
N ILE A 44 9.82 4.81 -5.28
CA ILE A 44 8.44 4.38 -5.53
C ILE A 44 7.54 5.61 -5.70
N ALA A 45 7.54 6.53 -4.74
CA ALA A 45 6.69 7.73 -4.75
C ALA A 45 6.93 8.65 -5.97
N GLN A 46 8.14 8.60 -6.55
CA GLN A 46 8.50 9.33 -7.76
C GLN A 46 8.30 8.53 -9.05
N ASN A 47 7.64 7.37 -8.97
CA ASN A 47 7.41 6.47 -10.10
C ASN A 47 8.72 5.99 -10.78
N GLU A 48 9.84 5.95 -10.04
CA GLU A 48 11.18 5.58 -10.52
C GLU A 48 11.49 4.09 -10.33
N SER A 49 10.70 3.37 -9.52
CA SER A 49 10.95 1.95 -9.19
C SER A 49 9.67 1.19 -8.87
N VAL A 50 9.46 0.06 -9.54
CA VAL A 50 8.44 -0.91 -9.16
C VAL A 50 8.79 -1.49 -7.78
N PRO A 51 7.84 -1.56 -6.84
CA PRO A 51 8.07 -2.13 -5.52
C PRO A 51 8.15 -3.65 -5.56
N HIS A 52 9.02 -4.23 -4.73
CA HIS A 52 8.90 -5.65 -4.38
C HIS A 52 7.55 -5.90 -3.67
N PRO A 53 6.88 -7.06 -3.86
CA PRO A 53 5.59 -7.37 -3.23
C PRO A 53 5.53 -7.07 -1.72
N TYR A 54 6.50 -7.54 -0.93
CA TYR A 54 6.56 -7.23 0.51
C TYR A 54 6.64 -5.73 0.81
N THR A 55 7.34 -4.94 -0.01
CA THR A 55 7.41 -3.48 0.13
C THR A 55 6.03 -2.86 -0.11
N ALA A 56 5.31 -3.29 -1.14
CA ALA A 56 3.94 -2.83 -1.41
C ALA A 56 2.98 -3.19 -0.27
N LEU A 57 3.08 -4.42 0.26
CA LEU A 57 2.28 -4.87 1.40
C LEU A 57 2.53 -4.00 2.65
N SER A 58 3.79 -3.78 3.02
CA SER A 58 4.14 -2.95 4.19
C SER A 58 3.70 -1.50 4.03
N ILE A 59 3.83 -0.92 2.82
CA ILE A 59 3.39 0.45 2.57
C ILE A 59 1.86 0.56 2.62
N SER A 60 1.14 -0.34 1.93
CA SER A 60 -0.34 -0.32 1.88
C SER A 60 -0.99 -0.41 3.27
N GLU A 61 -0.36 -1.13 4.21
CA GLU A 61 -0.83 -1.22 5.59
C GLU A 61 -0.84 0.12 6.34
N VAL A 62 0.07 1.03 5.99
CA VAL A 62 0.21 2.33 6.66
C VAL A 62 -0.56 3.44 5.94
N VAL A 63 -0.59 3.40 4.60
CA VAL A 63 -1.12 4.51 3.78
C VAL A 63 -2.60 4.36 3.44
N MET A 64 -3.17 3.17 3.57
CA MET A 64 -4.57 2.89 3.23
C MET A 64 -5.40 2.56 4.48
N SER A 65 -6.68 2.91 4.44
CA SER A 65 -7.67 2.32 5.37
C SER A 65 -7.87 0.83 5.09
N THR A 66 -8.47 0.09 6.02
CA THR A 66 -8.74 -1.36 5.87
C THR A 66 -9.51 -1.69 4.59
N GLY A 67 -10.56 -0.92 4.27
CA GLY A 67 -11.35 -1.13 3.06
C GLY A 67 -10.56 -0.87 1.77
N GLN A 68 -9.84 0.25 1.70
CA GLN A 68 -8.98 0.56 0.56
C GLN A 68 -7.87 -0.48 0.36
N ARG A 69 -7.28 -0.95 1.47
CA ARG A 69 -6.25 -1.99 1.44
C ARG A 69 -6.81 -3.31 0.92
N LEU A 70 -8.03 -3.69 1.32
CA LEU A 70 -8.66 -4.91 0.84
C LEU A 70 -8.86 -4.89 -0.68
N GLU A 71 -9.38 -3.80 -1.23
CA GLU A 71 -9.57 -3.64 -2.68
C GLU A 71 -8.23 -3.63 -3.44
N PHE A 72 -7.23 -2.94 -2.89
CA PHE A 72 -5.87 -2.96 -3.43
C PHE A 72 -5.27 -4.37 -3.47
N LEU A 73 -5.43 -5.14 -2.39
CA LEU A 73 -4.94 -6.52 -2.31
C LEU A 73 -5.71 -7.47 -3.24
N LYS A 74 -7.03 -7.34 -3.37
CA LYS A 74 -7.81 -8.12 -4.34
C LYS A 74 -7.37 -7.88 -5.78
N THR A 75 -6.98 -6.65 -6.09
CA THR A 75 -6.52 -6.25 -7.43
C THR A 75 -5.11 -6.77 -7.73
N HIS A 76 -4.14 -6.51 -6.84
CA HIS A 76 -2.72 -6.74 -7.13
C HIS A 76 -2.16 -8.03 -6.52
N PHE A 77 -2.76 -8.53 -5.45
CA PHE A 77 -2.32 -9.72 -4.72
C PHE A 77 -3.51 -10.64 -4.39
N PRO A 78 -4.24 -11.18 -5.38
CA PRO A 78 -5.56 -11.77 -5.18
C PRO A 78 -5.60 -12.88 -4.13
N THR A 79 -4.56 -13.72 -4.04
CA THR A 79 -4.45 -14.75 -3.00
C THR A 79 -4.51 -14.15 -1.59
N ILE A 80 -3.78 -13.07 -1.35
CA ILE A 80 -3.75 -12.39 -0.04
C ILE A 80 -5.06 -11.62 0.16
N GLY A 81 -5.55 -10.94 -0.88
CA GLY A 81 -6.81 -10.19 -0.83
C GLY A 81 -8.00 -11.07 -0.45
N ASN A 82 -8.10 -12.26 -1.05
CA ASN A 82 -9.18 -13.21 -0.76
C ASN A 82 -9.07 -13.80 0.66
N LEU A 83 -7.85 -14.18 1.09
CA LEU A 83 -7.63 -14.64 2.48
C LEU A 83 -8.00 -13.56 3.50
N MET A 84 -7.66 -12.30 3.19
CA MET A 84 -7.98 -11.17 4.06
C MET A 84 -9.49 -10.91 4.09
N ASP A 85 -10.18 -11.01 2.95
CA ASP A 85 -11.63 -10.90 2.83
C ASP A 85 -12.36 -11.95 3.68
N GLU A 86 -11.91 -13.21 3.65
CA GLU A 86 -12.47 -14.29 4.47
C GLU A 86 -12.30 -14.01 5.98
N CYS A 87 -11.16 -13.42 6.37
CA CYS A 87 -10.89 -13.04 7.77
C CYS A 87 -11.76 -11.88 8.26
N TYR A 88 -12.05 -10.89 7.40
CA TYR A 88 -12.83 -9.69 7.75
C TYR A 88 -14.33 -9.82 7.44
N GLY A 89 -14.74 -10.68 6.52
CA GLY A 89 -16.14 -10.95 6.17
C GLY A 89 -16.97 -11.43 7.36
N ASN A 90 -16.33 -12.09 8.33
CA ASN A 90 -16.96 -12.50 9.59
C ASN A 90 -17.10 -11.37 10.64
N LYS A 91 -16.43 -10.23 10.46
CA LYS A 91 -16.42 -9.09 11.41
C LYS A 91 -17.23 -7.87 10.95
N ILE A 92 -17.66 -7.80 9.70
CA ILE A 92 -18.46 -6.69 9.15
C ILE A 92 -19.97 -7.05 9.12
N ALA A 93 -20.31 -8.34 9.29
CA ALA A 93 -21.69 -8.84 9.30
C ALA A 93 -22.32 -8.99 10.70
N ASN A 94 -21.68 -8.48 11.77
CA ASN A 94 -22.24 -8.43 13.13
C ASN A 94 -22.27 -7.01 13.66
#